data_AF-A0A3P7L7D4-F1
#
_entry.id   AF-A0A3P7L7D4-F1
#
_cell.length_a   1.000
_cell.length_b   1.000
_cell.length_c   1.000
_cell.angle_alpha   90.00
_cell.angle_beta   90.00
_cell.angle_gamma   90.00
#
_symmetry.space_group_name_H-M   'P 1'
#
loop_
_entity.id
_entity.type
_entity.pdbx_description
1 polymer ?
#
loop_
_entity_poly.entity_id
_entity_poly.type
_entity_poly.pdbx_seq_one_letter_code
_entity_poly.pdbx_strand_id
1 'polypeptide(L)'
;MAPSKRKKEQDEEQAEEDLNEANYDEVSLLLFHFDTYSFSGYGGSICSKDPYEKDDAEADEIYSSIDERMDERRRTYRERRLQEEIEQYRKERPKIQQQFIDLKRDLASVTESEWLNLPEVGDARNKKQRNPRAERFTPVPDSIIAKNLQDNQINSKLDAVEQLHGGLTTPFGAQTPTGDIDMRKIGQARTSLMDIKLNQVSDSVSGQTVVDPKGYLTDLQSMIPQHSGDINDIKKARLLLKSVRETNPKHPPGWIASARLEEIAGKLQIARNLIMRGCEECPTSEDIWLEAARLSPPEQAKSIVAQAIRHLPQSVRIWVKAAELETEVKAKRTVYKKALEHVPNSVRLWKLAVELEDEEDARVMLSLAVECCPTSSELWLALARLETYERARIVLNKAHENIPTDRQIWFAAARLEEAHQNPAMVSKIIETGVCALKANMVEVNRDEWIKEAEECEKAKSVLTAQAIIKAIIGHGIEEQDKKHTWLADAEACSNNGAVECARAIYAVALAAFPTKKSIWLRAAYFERNYGTR
;
A
#
# COMPACT_ATOMS: atom_id res chain seq x y z
N MET A 1 27.67 89.13 66.20
CA MET A 1 26.37 88.48 66.00
C MET A 1 26.57 87.28 65.07
N ALA A 2 25.86 86.18 65.34
CA ALA A 2 26.02 84.78 64.91
C ALA A 2 26.13 84.52 63.38
N PRO A 3 26.37 83.28 62.87
CA PRO A 3 26.53 81.97 63.56
C PRO A 3 27.73 81.09 63.10
N SER A 4 27.88 80.00 63.84
CA SER A 4 28.91 78.95 63.80
C SER A 4 28.54 77.76 62.89
N LYS A 5 29.57 77.17 62.26
CA LYS A 5 29.52 75.99 61.37
C LYS A 5 29.18 74.70 62.14
N ARG A 6 28.22 73.91 61.61
CA ARG A 6 28.08 72.46 61.89
C ARG A 6 28.53 71.66 60.67
N LYS A 7 29.55 70.82 60.85
CA LYS A 7 29.81 69.57 60.08
C LYS A 7 28.98 68.47 60.79
N LYS A 8 28.10 67.73 60.12
CA LYS A 8 28.30 66.69 59.08
C LYS A 8 28.93 65.43 59.67
N GLU A 9 28.07 64.58 60.21
CA GLU A 9 28.23 63.14 60.34
C GLU A 9 26.83 62.55 60.54
N GLN A 10 26.58 61.40 59.89
CA GLN A 10 25.37 60.56 59.93
C GLN A 10 24.21 61.02 59.02
N ASP A 11 24.08 60.32 57.88
CA ASP A 11 22.85 59.65 57.43
C ASP A 11 23.21 58.83 56.17
N GLU A 12 23.85 57.68 56.41
CA GLU A 12 23.63 56.48 55.61
C GLU A 12 22.32 55.88 56.13
N GLU A 13 21.23 55.99 55.37
CA GLU A 13 20.13 55.02 55.25
C GLU A 13 18.93 55.63 54.49
N GLN A 14 18.31 54.81 53.64
CA GLN A 14 17.01 54.94 52.97
C GLN A 14 16.94 55.68 51.62
N ALA A 15 16.89 54.88 50.55
CA ALA A 15 15.80 54.81 49.55
C ALA A 15 16.36 54.06 48.32
N GLU A 16 16.32 52.72 48.31
CA GLU A 16 15.30 51.93 47.61
C GLU A 16 14.93 52.45 46.20
N GLU A 17 15.15 51.56 45.24
CA GLU A 17 14.94 51.70 43.80
C GLU A 17 13.49 52.06 43.43
N ASP A 18 13.29 53.18 42.73
CA ASP A 18 12.10 53.38 41.88
C ASP A 18 12.42 52.96 40.43
N LEU A 19 12.56 51.65 40.23
CA LEU A 19 12.59 50.99 38.92
C LEU A 19 11.16 50.90 38.33
N ASN A 20 10.46 52.02 38.13
CA ASN A 20 9.09 52.00 37.59
C ASN A 20 8.75 53.15 36.63
N GLU A 21 9.74 53.72 35.94
CA GLU A 21 9.52 54.77 34.93
C GLU A 21 9.42 54.25 33.49
N ALA A 22 9.19 52.94 33.31
CA ALA A 22 8.93 52.33 32.00
C ALA A 22 7.44 51.98 31.88
N ASN A 23 6.59 52.97 31.59
CA ASN A 23 5.20 52.67 31.20
C ASN A 23 4.67 53.63 30.12
N TYR A 24 4.84 53.19 28.88
CA TYR A 24 3.98 53.44 27.71
C TYR A 24 3.33 54.82 27.57
N ASP A 25 4.14 55.86 27.35
CA ASP A 25 3.70 57.12 26.72
C ASP A 25 4.68 57.62 25.62
N GLU A 26 5.71 56.83 25.27
CA GLU A 26 6.74 57.29 24.34
C GLU A 26 6.35 57.20 22.86
N VAL A 27 5.32 56.45 22.44
CA VAL A 27 5.18 56.10 21.01
C VAL A 27 4.71 57.25 20.11
N SER A 28 4.12 58.32 20.65
CA SER A 28 3.65 59.46 19.84
C SER A 28 4.52 60.72 19.94
N LEU A 29 5.40 60.80 20.95
CA LEU A 29 6.47 61.82 21.03
C LEU A 29 7.82 61.27 20.52
N LEU A 30 7.98 59.96 20.36
CA LEU A 30 9.15 59.31 19.76
C LEU A 30 9.42 59.73 18.31
N LEU A 31 8.43 60.21 17.54
CA LEU A 31 8.71 60.72 16.19
C LEU A 31 9.40 62.10 16.18
N PHE A 32 9.33 62.87 17.28
CA PHE A 32 10.08 64.13 17.43
C PHE A 32 11.28 63.99 18.38
N HIS A 33 11.26 62.98 19.27
CA HIS A 33 12.36 62.69 20.18
C HIS A 33 13.47 61.85 19.54
N PHE A 34 13.16 60.99 18.56
CA PHE A 34 14.18 60.25 17.81
C PHE A 34 15.06 61.19 16.95
N ASP A 35 14.48 62.27 16.43
CA ASP A 35 15.21 63.27 15.64
C ASP A 35 16.03 64.26 16.50
N THR A 36 15.72 64.40 17.80
CA THR A 36 16.46 65.28 18.72
C THR A 36 17.50 64.56 19.58
N TYR A 37 17.30 63.27 19.91
CA TYR A 37 18.32 62.42 20.54
C TYR A 37 19.50 62.13 19.60
N SER A 38 19.26 62.06 18.28
CA SER A 38 20.37 61.96 17.32
C SER A 38 21.12 63.29 17.12
N PHE A 39 20.50 64.44 17.42
CA PHE A 39 21.10 65.77 17.24
C PHE A 39 21.89 66.25 18.48
N SER A 40 21.44 65.94 19.68
CA SER A 40 22.01 66.45 20.95
C SER A 40 23.05 65.54 21.62
N GLY A 41 23.28 64.33 21.09
CA GLY A 41 24.28 63.40 21.62
C GLY A 41 23.85 62.74 22.94
N TYR A 42 24.82 62.41 23.80
CA TYR A 42 24.52 61.82 25.11
C TYR A 42 23.80 62.84 25.99
N GLY A 43 22.61 62.50 26.48
CA GLY A 43 21.87 63.31 27.44
C GLY A 43 22.65 63.48 28.74
N GLY A 44 23.11 64.70 29.00
CA GLY A 44 23.87 65.07 30.20
C GLY A 44 24.88 66.19 29.92
N SER A 45 25.03 67.13 30.86
CA SER A 45 26.01 68.23 30.72
C SER A 45 27.41 67.75 31.12
N ILE A 46 28.37 67.86 30.20
CA ILE A 46 29.78 67.47 30.43
C ILE A 46 30.51 68.44 31.38
N CYS A 47 30.11 69.72 31.40
CA CYS A 47 30.75 70.78 32.18
C CYS A 47 30.24 70.84 33.64
N SER A 48 29.32 69.97 34.04
CA SER A 48 28.74 69.97 35.40
C SER A 48 29.69 69.52 36.51
N LYS A 49 30.85 68.94 36.16
CA LYS A 49 31.84 68.40 37.10
C LYS A 49 33.03 69.30 37.36
N ASP A 50 33.23 70.34 36.55
CA ASP A 50 34.33 71.28 36.73
C ASP A 50 34.04 72.24 37.90
N PRO A 51 35.05 72.74 38.63
CA PRO A 51 34.83 73.69 39.71
C PRO A 51 34.12 74.93 39.21
N TYR A 52 32.94 75.21 39.75
CA TYR A 52 32.15 76.38 39.40
C TYR A 52 32.55 77.54 40.30
N GLU A 53 33.28 78.50 39.74
CA GLU A 53 33.75 79.67 40.47
C GLU A 53 32.73 80.81 40.39
N LYS A 54 32.97 81.88 41.16
CA LYS A 54 32.05 83.02 41.21
C LYS A 54 31.96 83.73 39.85
N ASP A 55 33.07 83.77 39.13
CA ASP A 55 33.17 84.40 37.82
C ASP A 55 32.39 83.59 36.77
N ASP A 56 32.31 82.26 36.91
CA ASP A 56 31.47 81.39 36.06
C ASP A 56 29.98 81.64 36.32
N ALA A 57 29.59 81.86 37.58
CA ALA A 57 28.21 82.22 37.94
C ALA A 57 27.79 83.57 37.35
N GLU A 58 28.68 84.56 37.42
CA GLU A 58 28.43 85.88 36.82
C GLU A 58 28.38 85.78 35.29
N ALA A 59 29.23 84.93 34.67
CA ALA A 59 29.20 84.68 33.23
C ALA A 59 27.91 83.99 32.78
N ASP A 60 27.46 82.94 33.47
CA ASP A 60 26.21 82.24 33.16
C ASP A 60 24.99 83.14 33.39
N GLU A 61 25.00 84.01 34.39
CA GLU A 61 23.93 85.01 34.59
C GLU A 61 23.88 85.98 33.40
N ILE A 62 25.03 86.42 32.90
CA ILE A 62 25.12 87.26 31.70
C ILE A 62 24.63 86.47 30.47
N TYR A 63 25.10 85.25 30.24
CA TYR A 63 24.68 84.44 29.09
C TYR A 63 23.20 84.07 29.14
N SER A 64 22.68 83.69 30.31
CA SER A 64 21.24 83.46 30.53
C SER A 64 20.44 84.73 30.27
N SER A 65 20.91 85.90 30.71
CA SER A 65 20.24 87.17 30.41
C SER A 65 20.22 87.49 28.90
N ILE A 66 21.27 87.11 28.17
CA ILE A 66 21.34 87.25 26.71
C ILE A 66 20.35 86.29 26.05
N ASP A 67 20.34 85.02 26.44
CA ASP A 67 19.43 84.02 25.89
C ASP A 67 17.97 84.36 26.19
N GLU A 68 17.68 84.81 27.41
CA GLU A 68 16.38 85.32 27.79
C GLU A 68 15.95 86.50 26.92
N ARG A 69 16.83 87.48 26.70
CA ARG A 69 16.58 88.62 25.81
C ARG A 69 16.41 88.18 24.35
N MET A 70 17.14 87.17 23.91
CA MET A 70 16.97 86.58 22.58
C MET A 70 15.58 85.94 22.45
N ASP A 71 15.12 85.28 23.51
CA ASP A 71 13.81 84.63 23.60
C ASP A 71 12.62 85.60 23.73
N GLU A 72 12.84 86.80 24.32
CA GLU A 72 11.82 87.84 24.51
C GLU A 72 11.09 88.23 23.21
N ARG A 73 11.80 88.24 22.06
CA ARG A 73 11.24 88.65 20.75
C ARG A 73 9.94 87.94 20.37
N ARG A 74 9.72 86.71 20.85
CA ARG A 74 8.48 85.93 20.64
C ARG A 74 8.03 85.15 21.88
N ARG A 75 8.49 85.51 23.08
CA ARG A 75 8.23 84.75 24.32
C ARG A 75 6.74 84.57 24.56
N THR A 76 5.99 85.67 24.62
CA THR A 76 4.54 85.67 24.89
C THR A 76 3.73 84.86 23.86
N TYR A 77 4.09 84.92 22.58
CA TYR A 77 3.41 84.14 21.55
C TYR A 77 3.76 82.65 21.61
N ARG A 78 5.04 82.31 21.79
CA ARG A 78 5.50 80.91 21.90
C ARG A 78 4.92 80.23 23.12
N GLU A 79 5.01 80.86 24.28
CA GLU A 79 4.49 80.30 25.53
C GLU A 79 2.97 80.12 25.47
N ARG A 80 2.23 81.10 24.93
CA ARG A 80 0.77 80.95 24.76
C ARG A 80 0.41 79.80 23.82
N ARG A 81 1.11 79.67 22.68
CA ARG A 81 0.88 78.56 21.74
C ARG A 81 1.22 77.21 22.36
N LEU A 82 2.36 77.10 23.03
CA LEU A 82 2.80 75.90 23.73
C LEU A 82 1.79 75.52 24.82
N GLN A 83 1.25 76.49 25.55
CA GLN A 83 0.23 76.27 26.57
C GLN A 83 -1.09 75.76 25.97
N GLU A 84 -1.58 76.39 24.89
CA GLU A 84 -2.79 75.95 24.16
C GLU A 84 -2.63 74.52 23.61
N GLU A 85 -1.47 74.20 23.06
CA GLU A 85 -1.15 72.89 22.48
C GLU A 85 -1.05 71.81 23.58
N ILE A 86 -0.39 72.10 24.70
CA ILE A 86 -0.34 71.20 25.86
C ILE A 86 -1.74 70.98 26.43
N GLU A 87 -2.58 72.01 26.48
CA GLU A 87 -3.96 71.90 26.97
C GLU A 87 -4.83 71.06 26.03
N GLN A 88 -4.74 71.28 24.72
CA GLN A 88 -5.43 70.45 23.71
C GLN A 88 -4.94 69.00 23.77
N TYR A 89 -3.63 68.78 23.82
CA TYR A 89 -3.04 67.46 23.94
C TYR A 89 -3.51 66.72 25.20
N ARG A 90 -3.57 67.40 26.35
CA ARG A 90 -4.10 66.82 27.59
C ARG A 90 -5.60 66.53 27.54
N LYS A 91 -6.38 67.28 26.74
CA LYS A 91 -7.81 66.99 26.51
C LYS A 91 -8.00 65.77 25.62
N GLU A 92 -7.18 65.62 24.58
CA GLU A 92 -7.28 64.51 23.63
C GLU A 92 -6.69 63.20 24.18
N ARG A 93 -5.57 63.31 24.91
CA ARG A 93 -4.83 62.20 25.51
C ARG A 93 -4.40 62.56 26.94
N PRO A 94 -5.33 62.54 27.90
CA PRO A 94 -4.98 62.67 29.30
C PRO A 94 -4.08 61.50 29.71
N LYS A 95 -3.08 61.75 30.55
CA LYS A 95 -2.23 60.70 31.12
C LYS A 95 -3.09 59.68 31.87
N ILE A 96 -2.68 58.42 31.94
CA ILE A 96 -3.43 57.36 32.63
C ILE A 96 -3.79 57.80 34.05
N GLN A 97 -2.83 58.32 34.82
CA GLN A 97 -3.08 58.85 36.16
C GLN A 97 -4.14 59.96 36.18
N GLN A 98 -4.18 60.82 35.14
CA GLN A 98 -5.17 61.91 35.00
C GLN A 98 -6.58 61.41 34.70
N GLN A 99 -6.70 60.32 33.93
CA GLN A 99 -7.99 59.66 33.66
C GLN A 99 -8.62 59.07 34.92
N PHE A 100 -7.81 58.73 35.93
CA PHE A 100 -8.23 58.14 37.19
C PHE A 100 -8.15 59.12 38.38
N ILE A 101 -7.93 60.42 38.17
CA ILE A 101 -7.85 61.39 39.29
C ILE A 101 -9.18 61.47 40.05
N ASP A 102 -10.29 61.44 39.33
CA ASP A 102 -11.64 61.43 39.89
C ASP A 102 -11.88 60.17 40.72
N LEU A 103 -11.62 58.99 40.15
CA LEU A 103 -11.75 57.70 40.85
C LEU A 103 -10.78 57.58 42.03
N LYS A 104 -9.56 58.12 41.93
CA LYS A 104 -8.60 58.19 43.04
C LYS A 104 -9.07 59.13 44.14
N ARG A 105 -9.77 60.22 43.79
CA ARG A 105 -10.37 61.13 44.77
C ARG A 105 -11.59 60.48 45.44
N ASP A 106 -12.40 59.74 44.70
CA ASP A 106 -13.53 58.97 45.26
C ASP A 106 -13.05 57.85 46.18
N LEU A 107 -11.91 57.21 45.88
CA LEU A 107 -11.26 56.23 46.74
C LEU A 107 -10.87 56.78 48.13
N ALA A 108 -10.71 58.10 48.28
CA ALA A 108 -10.45 58.71 49.58
C ALA A 108 -11.68 58.65 50.52
N SER A 109 -12.88 58.38 50.00
CA SER A 109 -14.10 58.22 50.82
C SER A 109 -14.23 56.83 51.45
N VAL A 110 -13.45 55.85 50.98
CA VAL A 110 -13.46 54.48 51.49
C VAL A 110 -12.76 54.44 52.85
N THR A 111 -13.46 53.90 53.86
CA THR A 111 -12.96 53.87 55.24
C THR A 111 -11.84 52.84 55.41
N GLU A 112 -10.94 53.06 56.37
CA GLU A 112 -9.84 52.12 56.66
C GLU A 112 -10.35 50.70 56.99
N SER A 113 -11.53 50.58 57.60
CA SER A 113 -12.18 49.28 57.82
C SER A 113 -12.62 48.57 56.55
N GLU A 114 -13.04 49.29 55.51
CA GLU A 114 -13.36 48.71 54.21
C GLU A 114 -12.08 48.30 53.47
N TRP A 115 -11.01 49.07 53.63
CA TRP A 115 -9.67 48.70 53.13
C TRP A 115 -9.15 47.40 53.75
N LEU A 116 -9.34 47.20 55.05
CA LEU A 116 -8.94 45.97 55.75
C LEU A 116 -9.79 44.76 55.36
N ASN A 117 -11.02 44.99 54.89
CA ASN A 117 -11.97 43.94 54.48
C ASN A 117 -11.97 43.66 52.97
N LEU A 118 -11.02 44.22 52.21
CA LEU A 118 -10.84 43.85 50.81
C LEU A 118 -10.48 42.35 50.74
N PRO A 119 -11.31 41.52 50.07
CA PRO A 119 -10.96 40.12 49.89
C PRO A 119 -9.69 40.02 49.04
N GLU A 120 -8.70 39.29 49.52
CA GLU A 120 -7.61 38.83 48.66
C GLU A 120 -8.21 38.02 47.50
N VAL A 121 -7.57 38.02 46.33
CA VAL A 121 -7.96 37.20 45.18
C VAL A 121 -7.84 35.72 45.51
N GLY A 122 -8.80 35.19 46.28
CA GLY A 122 -8.91 33.80 46.65
C GLY A 122 -8.87 32.94 45.39
N ASP A 123 -7.84 32.09 45.33
CA ASP A 123 -7.45 31.12 44.30
C ASP A 123 -8.41 30.95 43.10
N ALA A 124 -8.58 32.01 42.30
CA ALA A 124 -9.33 31.95 41.04
C ALA A 124 -8.53 31.24 39.94
N ARG A 125 -7.31 30.76 40.25
CA ARG A 125 -6.41 30.14 39.28
C ARG A 125 -5.60 29.01 39.92
N ASN A 126 -6.35 28.00 40.33
CA ASN A 126 -5.90 26.75 40.92
C ASN A 126 -5.04 25.91 39.95
N LYS A 127 -3.84 26.39 39.61
CA LYS A 127 -2.89 25.75 38.68
C LYS A 127 -2.12 24.62 39.35
N LYS A 128 -1.99 24.66 40.68
CA LYS A 128 -1.22 23.68 41.46
C LYS A 128 -2.05 22.44 41.85
N GLN A 129 -3.37 22.55 42.01
CA GLN A 129 -4.26 21.38 42.24
C GLN A 129 -4.71 20.66 40.96
N ARG A 130 -4.40 21.17 39.74
CA ARG A 130 -4.67 20.45 38.48
C ARG A 130 -3.65 19.36 38.12
N ASN A 131 -2.49 19.32 38.77
CA ASN A 131 -1.49 18.26 38.52
C ASN A 131 -1.31 17.29 39.72
N PRO A 132 -2.31 16.43 40.01
CA PRO A 132 -2.05 15.17 40.68
C PRO A 132 -2.40 14.02 39.73
N ARG A 133 -1.59 13.83 38.69
CA ARG A 133 -1.37 12.51 38.10
C ARG A 133 -0.06 12.51 37.32
N ALA A 134 0.97 11.90 37.90
CA ALA A 134 2.03 11.34 37.07
C ALA A 134 1.35 10.25 36.22
N GLU A 135 1.38 10.41 34.90
CA GLU A 135 0.83 9.44 33.95
C GLU A 135 1.58 8.12 34.12
N ARG A 136 0.97 7.21 34.89
CA ARG A 136 1.40 5.82 34.95
C ARG A 136 0.77 5.13 33.75
N PHE A 137 1.52 5.03 32.66
CA PHE A 137 1.10 4.27 31.48
C PHE A 137 1.00 2.79 31.85
N THR A 138 -0.22 2.30 31.98
CA THR A 138 -0.53 0.87 31.94
C THR A 138 -0.98 0.53 30.52
N PRO A 139 -0.48 -0.56 29.90
CA PRO A 139 -1.01 -1.03 28.62
C PRO A 139 -2.53 -1.23 28.71
N VAL A 140 -3.25 -0.71 27.72
CA VAL A 140 -4.71 -0.82 27.67
C VAL A 140 -5.07 -2.27 27.29
N PRO A 141 -6.00 -2.94 27.97
CA PRO A 141 -6.44 -4.28 27.57
C PRO A 141 -7.25 -4.22 26.27
N ASP A 142 -7.01 -5.17 25.37
CA ASP A 142 -7.63 -5.26 24.02
C ASP A 142 -9.16 -5.24 24.02
N SER A 143 -9.79 -5.55 25.15
CA SER A 143 -11.25 -5.42 25.35
C SER A 143 -11.77 -3.99 25.16
N ILE A 144 -10.96 -2.95 25.36
CA ILE A 144 -11.37 -1.55 25.13
C ILE A 144 -11.30 -1.19 23.64
N ILE A 145 -10.37 -1.79 22.89
CA ILE A 145 -10.26 -1.63 21.44
C ILE A 145 -11.44 -2.34 20.76
N ALA A 146 -11.82 -3.53 21.25
CA ALA A 146 -13.01 -4.24 20.79
C ALA A 146 -14.32 -3.49 21.10
N LYS A 147 -14.40 -2.81 22.25
CA LYS A 147 -15.59 -2.06 22.66
C LYS A 147 -15.78 -0.77 21.84
N ASN A 148 -14.70 -0.05 21.51
CA ASN A 148 -14.76 1.12 20.62
C ASN A 148 -15.08 0.75 19.17
N LEU A 149 -14.79 -0.48 18.73
CA LEU A 149 -15.26 -0.99 17.44
C LEU A 149 -16.78 -1.23 17.43
N GLN A 150 -17.36 -1.54 18.60
CA GLN A 150 -18.80 -1.75 18.79
C GLN A 150 -19.57 -0.44 19.00
N ASP A 151 -19.00 0.54 19.70
CA ASP A 151 -19.64 1.84 19.99
C ASP A 151 -19.73 2.77 18.76
N ASN A 152 -19.02 2.48 17.67
CA ASN A 152 -19.20 3.15 16.37
C ASN A 152 -20.41 2.63 15.55
N GLN A 153 -21.16 1.64 16.07
CA GLN A 153 -22.51 1.36 15.58
C GLN A 153 -23.51 2.28 16.30
N ILE A 154 -23.84 3.39 15.64
CA ILE A 154 -24.91 4.30 16.05
C ILE A 154 -26.20 3.49 16.21
N ASN A 155 -26.63 3.32 17.47
CA ASN A 155 -27.94 2.83 17.84
C ASN A 155 -28.98 3.88 17.42
N SER A 156 -29.61 3.68 16.26
CA SER A 156 -30.88 4.33 15.89
C SER A 156 -32.04 3.72 16.68
N LYS A 157 -32.07 3.93 18.00
CA LYS A 157 -33.30 3.73 18.79
C LYS A 157 -33.76 5.07 19.31
N LEU A 158 -34.75 5.61 18.61
CA LEU A 158 -35.53 6.76 19.06
C LEU A 158 -36.20 6.40 20.39
N ASP A 159 -36.19 7.34 21.33
CA ASP A 159 -36.86 7.20 22.62
C ASP A 159 -38.38 7.13 22.41
N ALA A 160 -39.03 6.13 22.99
CA ALA A 160 -40.46 5.87 22.81
C ALA A 160 -41.34 6.98 23.43
N VAL A 161 -40.77 7.81 24.31
CA VAL A 161 -41.45 8.94 24.93
C VAL A 161 -41.62 10.11 23.95
N GLU A 162 -40.69 10.28 23.00
CA GLU A 162 -40.69 11.35 21.99
C GLU A 162 -41.63 11.07 20.81
N GLN A 163 -41.95 9.81 20.53
CA GLN A 163 -42.92 9.42 19.49
C GLN A 163 -44.38 9.42 19.99
N LEU A 164 -44.62 9.30 21.30
CA LEU A 164 -45.96 9.21 21.88
C LEU A 164 -46.61 10.57 22.15
N HIS A 165 -45.82 11.62 22.37
CA HIS A 165 -46.31 12.98 22.56
C HIS A 165 -46.18 13.81 21.29
N GLY A 166 -46.96 13.42 20.28
CA GLY A 166 -47.26 14.28 19.15
C GLY A 166 -48.02 15.53 19.61
N GLY A 167 -47.60 16.70 19.12
CA GLY A 167 -48.41 17.91 19.12
C GLY A 167 -48.07 18.91 20.21
N LEU A 168 -47.18 19.85 19.89
CA LEU A 168 -47.07 21.10 20.62
C LEU A 168 -48.27 21.99 20.26
N THR A 169 -49.40 21.78 20.93
CA THR A 169 -50.51 22.73 20.97
C THR A 169 -50.18 23.79 22.02
N THR A 170 -49.68 24.95 21.60
CA THR A 170 -49.56 26.11 22.49
C THR A 170 -50.95 26.74 22.70
N PRO A 171 -51.37 27.04 23.95
CA PRO A 171 -52.62 27.71 24.22
C PRO A 171 -52.54 29.18 23.79
N PHE A 172 -53.42 29.55 22.86
CA PHE A 172 -53.77 30.93 22.58
C PHE A 172 -54.59 31.47 23.77
N GLY A 173 -53.99 32.38 24.55
CA GLY A 173 -54.64 33.00 25.71
C GLY A 173 -54.03 34.37 25.97
N ALA A 174 -54.88 35.39 25.81
CA ALA A 174 -54.55 36.81 25.82
C ALA A 174 -53.74 37.27 27.04
N GLN A 175 -52.53 37.76 26.81
CA GLN A 175 -51.91 38.81 27.61
C GLN A 175 -51.28 39.85 26.68
N THR A 176 -51.61 41.09 26.94
CA THR A 176 -51.17 42.32 26.26
C THR A 176 -49.64 42.37 26.07
N PRO A 177 -49.13 42.76 24.88
CA PRO A 177 -47.70 42.72 24.62
C PRO A 177 -47.02 43.96 25.17
N THR A 178 -46.16 43.78 26.18
CA THR A 178 -45.12 44.76 26.55
C THR A 178 -43.77 44.06 26.60
N GLY A 179 -43.04 44.17 25.49
CA GLY A 179 -41.58 44.30 25.43
C GLY A 179 -40.71 43.13 25.90
N ASP A 180 -40.45 42.16 25.03
CA ASP A 180 -39.08 41.90 24.54
C ASP A 180 -39.17 41.14 23.20
N ILE A 181 -38.77 41.79 22.10
CA ILE A 181 -38.83 41.17 20.77
C ILE A 181 -37.51 40.44 20.54
N ASP A 182 -37.55 39.11 20.58
CA ASP A 182 -36.38 38.27 20.31
C ASP A 182 -35.95 38.41 18.83
N MET A 183 -35.05 39.35 18.57
CA MET A 183 -34.55 39.65 17.22
C MET A 183 -33.84 38.46 16.58
N ARG A 184 -33.42 37.44 17.35
CA ARG A 184 -32.85 36.20 16.80
C ARG A 184 -33.92 35.35 16.16
N LYS A 185 -35.11 35.23 16.77
CA LYS A 185 -36.24 34.47 16.19
C LYS A 185 -36.77 35.12 14.93
N ILE A 186 -36.86 36.44 14.90
CA ILE A 186 -37.24 37.19 13.69
C ILE A 186 -36.16 37.02 12.60
N GLY A 187 -34.88 37.09 12.96
CA GLY A 187 -33.77 36.85 12.04
C GLY A 187 -33.76 35.44 11.47
N GLN A 188 -33.90 34.42 12.31
CA GLN A 188 -33.97 33.01 11.92
C GLN A 188 -35.18 32.72 11.03
N ALA A 189 -36.36 33.23 11.39
CA ALA A 189 -37.58 33.06 10.59
C ALA A 189 -37.45 33.74 9.21
N ARG A 190 -36.77 34.89 9.14
CA ARG A 190 -36.48 35.56 7.87
C ARG A 190 -35.46 34.78 7.04
N THR A 191 -34.40 34.26 7.66
CA THR A 191 -33.38 33.44 6.99
C THR A 191 -33.95 32.14 6.47
N SER A 192 -34.82 31.45 7.22
CA SER A 192 -35.50 30.25 6.75
C SER A 192 -36.46 30.55 5.60
N LEU A 193 -37.16 31.68 5.63
CA LEU A 193 -38.03 32.10 4.53
C LEU A 193 -37.22 32.46 3.27
N MET A 194 -36.05 33.08 3.45
CA MET A 194 -35.09 33.30 2.37
C MET A 194 -34.57 31.98 1.81
N ASP A 195 -34.20 31.03 2.66
CA ASP A 195 -33.71 29.70 2.28
C ASP A 195 -34.77 28.91 1.49
N ILE A 196 -36.04 28.97 1.91
CA ILE A 196 -37.16 28.37 1.15
C ILE A 196 -37.28 28.99 -0.24
N LYS A 197 -37.18 30.32 -0.36
CA LYS A 197 -37.21 31.00 -1.66
C LYS A 197 -36.00 30.67 -2.53
N LEU A 198 -34.82 30.56 -1.91
CA LEU A 198 -33.60 30.16 -2.59
C LEU A 198 -33.69 28.72 -3.09
N ASN A 199 -34.22 27.80 -2.27
CA ASN A 199 -34.46 26.40 -2.66
C ASN A 199 -35.49 26.30 -3.78
N GLN A 200 -36.56 27.09 -3.75
CA GLN A 200 -37.54 27.14 -4.83
C GLN A 200 -36.92 27.59 -6.17
N VAL A 201 -35.99 28.56 -6.13
CA VAL A 201 -35.22 28.98 -7.30
C VAL A 201 -34.18 27.92 -7.68
N SER A 202 -33.54 27.29 -6.69
CA SER A 202 -32.53 26.24 -6.87
C SER A 202 -33.10 24.97 -7.51
N ASP A 203 -34.32 24.58 -7.16
CA ASP A 203 -35.04 23.44 -7.74
C ASP A 203 -35.33 23.65 -9.24
N SER A 204 -35.38 24.91 -9.68
CA SER A 204 -35.51 25.27 -11.10
C SER A 204 -34.16 25.26 -11.85
N VAL A 205 -33.04 25.19 -11.12
CA VAL A 205 -31.69 25.13 -11.68
C VAL A 205 -31.28 23.66 -11.83
N SER A 206 -31.60 23.08 -12.97
CA SER A 206 -31.11 21.76 -13.36
C SER A 206 -29.60 21.77 -13.61
N GLY A 207 -28.89 20.71 -13.18
CA GLY A 207 -27.44 20.56 -13.43
C GLY A 207 -26.54 20.85 -12.22
N GLN A 208 -27.11 21.09 -11.04
CA GLN A 208 -26.35 21.10 -9.80
C GLN A 208 -25.87 19.68 -9.47
N THR A 209 -24.57 19.52 -9.24
CA THR A 209 -23.97 18.22 -8.89
C THR A 209 -23.73 18.16 -7.38
N VAL A 210 -24.56 17.40 -6.67
CA VAL A 210 -24.35 17.04 -5.27
C VAL A 210 -23.97 15.57 -5.20
N VAL A 211 -22.77 15.28 -4.68
CA VAL A 211 -22.35 13.91 -4.43
C VAL A 211 -22.90 13.49 -3.06
N ASP A 212 -23.48 12.29 -2.97
CA ASP A 212 -23.91 11.72 -1.69
C ASP A 212 -22.68 11.51 -0.78
N PRO A 213 -22.56 12.22 0.35
CA PRO A 213 -21.40 12.08 1.24
C PRO A 213 -21.26 10.66 1.78
N LYS A 214 -22.36 9.91 1.94
CA LYS A 214 -22.31 8.52 2.42
C LYS A 214 -21.81 7.58 1.33
N GLY A 215 -22.34 7.69 0.11
CA GLY A 215 -21.84 6.96 -1.06
C GLY A 215 -20.36 7.25 -1.32
N TYR A 216 -19.96 8.53 -1.31
CA TYR A 216 -18.56 8.92 -1.52
C TYR A 216 -17.61 8.37 -0.46
N LEU A 217 -18.00 8.39 0.82
CA LEU A 217 -17.19 7.79 1.88
C LEU A 217 -17.12 6.27 1.77
N THR A 218 -18.19 5.62 1.31
CA THR A 218 -18.21 4.17 1.06
C THR A 218 -17.27 3.81 -0.09
N ASP A 219 -17.28 4.61 -1.17
CA ASP A 219 -16.37 4.44 -2.30
C ASP A 219 -14.91 4.69 -1.88
N LEU A 220 -14.63 5.73 -1.08
CA LEU A 220 -13.30 5.98 -0.54
C LEU A 220 -12.80 4.82 0.33
N GLN A 221 -13.67 4.24 1.17
CA GLN A 221 -13.33 3.08 1.99
C GLN A 221 -13.03 1.85 1.14
N SER A 222 -13.73 1.67 0.02
CA SER A 222 -13.49 0.58 -0.93
C SER A 222 -12.15 0.72 -1.68
N MET A 223 -11.65 1.95 -1.85
CA MET A 223 -10.37 2.24 -2.51
C MET A 223 -9.14 2.07 -1.61
N ILE A 224 -9.32 1.87 -0.29
CA ILE A 224 -8.18 1.67 0.62
C ILE A 224 -7.51 0.33 0.28
N PRO A 225 -6.23 0.32 -0.12
CA PRO A 225 -5.53 -0.92 -0.42
C PRO A 225 -5.48 -1.82 0.82
N GLN A 226 -6.11 -2.99 0.76
CA GLN A 226 -6.09 -3.99 1.85
C GLN A 226 -4.67 -4.49 2.19
N HIS A 227 -3.70 -4.24 1.31
CA HIS A 227 -2.31 -4.68 1.42
C HIS A 227 -1.30 -3.51 1.41
N SER A 228 -1.63 -2.36 2.01
CA SER A 228 -0.64 -1.31 2.23
C SER A 228 0.21 -1.65 3.46
N GLY A 229 1.46 -2.09 3.26
CA GLY A 229 2.42 -2.23 4.36
C GLY A 229 2.70 -0.89 5.06
N ASP A 230 3.34 -0.94 6.23
CA ASP A 230 3.67 0.26 7.01
C ASP A 230 4.42 1.29 6.16
N ILE A 231 3.85 2.50 6.06
CA ILE A 231 4.38 3.59 5.22
C ILE A 231 5.86 3.90 5.53
N ASN A 232 6.28 3.74 6.78
CA ASN A 232 7.65 3.95 7.21
C ASN A 232 8.59 2.85 6.70
N ASP A 233 8.14 1.60 6.71
CA ASP A 233 8.95 0.48 6.22
C ASP A 233 9.00 0.47 4.68
N ILE A 234 7.94 0.92 4.00
CA ILE A 234 7.99 1.18 2.55
C ILE A 234 9.03 2.27 2.23
N LYS A 235 9.13 3.33 3.04
CA LYS A 235 10.15 4.39 2.85
C LYS A 235 11.57 3.85 3.08
N LYS A 236 11.80 3.06 4.13
CA LYS A 236 13.09 2.40 4.38
C LYS A 236 13.45 1.43 3.25
N ALA A 237 12.52 0.59 2.82
CA ALA A 237 12.70 -0.33 1.70
C ALA A 237 13.03 0.41 0.40
N ARG A 238 12.37 1.56 0.14
CA ARG A 238 12.69 2.40 -1.02
C ARG A 238 14.13 2.94 -0.97
N LEU A 239 14.59 3.36 0.21
CA LEU A 239 15.97 3.82 0.40
C LEU A 239 16.98 2.68 0.20
N LEU A 240 16.71 1.50 0.78
CA LEU A 240 17.56 0.32 0.64
C LEU A 240 17.64 -0.12 -0.82
N LEU A 241 16.50 -0.29 -1.48
CA LEU A 241 16.47 -0.70 -2.89
C LEU A 241 17.05 0.37 -3.82
N LYS A 242 16.98 1.65 -3.43
CA LYS A 242 17.72 2.74 -4.09
C LYS A 242 19.22 2.57 -3.98
N SER A 243 19.75 2.31 -2.79
CA SER A 243 21.17 2.02 -2.64
C SER A 243 21.57 0.78 -3.45
N VAL A 244 20.77 -0.30 -3.46
CA VAL A 244 21.09 -1.54 -4.18
C VAL A 244 21.22 -1.30 -5.69
N ARG A 245 20.29 -0.57 -6.32
CA ARG A 245 20.37 -0.27 -7.77
C ARG A 245 21.51 0.69 -8.11
N GLU A 246 21.84 1.63 -7.22
CA GLU A 246 22.94 2.57 -7.44
C GLU A 246 24.30 1.89 -7.28
N THR A 247 24.44 0.98 -6.33
CA THR A 247 25.68 0.19 -6.15
C THR A 247 25.85 -0.85 -7.25
N ASN A 248 24.75 -1.47 -7.70
CA ASN A 248 24.77 -2.56 -8.67
C ASN A 248 23.76 -2.32 -9.81
N PRO A 249 24.07 -1.46 -10.80
CA PRO A 249 23.17 -1.20 -11.92
C PRO A 249 22.89 -2.43 -12.78
N LYS A 250 23.84 -3.38 -12.86
CA LYS A 250 23.73 -4.62 -13.65
C LYS A 250 23.03 -5.77 -12.93
N HIS A 251 22.37 -5.52 -11.80
CA HIS A 251 21.70 -6.56 -11.00
C HIS A 251 20.18 -6.56 -11.25
N PRO A 252 19.63 -7.48 -12.07
CA PRO A 252 18.23 -7.46 -12.47
C PRO A 252 17.22 -7.59 -11.32
N PRO A 253 17.42 -8.48 -10.32
CA PRO A 253 16.49 -8.58 -9.19
C PRO A 253 16.36 -7.30 -8.37
N GLY A 254 17.39 -6.44 -8.36
CA GLY A 254 17.34 -5.15 -7.66
C GLY A 254 16.34 -4.18 -8.29
N TRP A 255 16.31 -4.11 -9.62
CA TRP A 255 15.34 -3.32 -10.37
C TRP A 255 13.92 -3.89 -10.25
N ILE A 256 13.78 -5.22 -10.36
CA ILE A 256 12.50 -5.92 -10.22
C ILE A 256 11.90 -5.69 -8.82
N ALA A 257 12.70 -5.89 -7.77
CA ALA A 257 12.25 -5.66 -6.40
C ALA A 257 11.85 -4.19 -6.16
N SER A 258 12.62 -3.25 -6.71
CA SER A 258 12.29 -1.83 -6.59
C SER A 258 10.96 -1.49 -7.27
N ALA A 259 10.68 -2.07 -8.44
CA ALA A 259 9.44 -1.82 -9.16
C ALA A 259 8.23 -2.50 -8.52
N ARG A 260 8.38 -3.74 -8.05
CA ARG A 260 7.33 -4.43 -7.28
C ARG A 260 6.99 -3.69 -5.99
N LEU A 261 7.98 -3.07 -5.33
CA LEU A 261 7.73 -2.23 -4.17
C LEU A 261 6.86 -1.01 -4.50
N GLU A 262 7.14 -0.34 -5.63
CA GLU A 262 6.33 0.82 -6.06
C GLU A 262 4.95 0.41 -6.58
N GLU A 263 4.79 -0.79 -7.15
CA GLU A 263 3.49 -1.38 -7.48
C GLU A 263 2.64 -1.61 -6.22
N ILE A 264 3.21 -2.24 -5.19
CA ILE A 264 2.54 -2.45 -3.89
C ILE A 264 2.18 -1.11 -3.24
N ALA A 265 3.03 -0.09 -3.42
CA ALA A 265 2.75 1.27 -2.93
C ALA A 265 1.71 2.04 -3.77
N GLY A 266 1.14 1.44 -4.83
CA GLY A 266 0.14 2.04 -5.71
C GLY A 266 0.68 3.02 -6.75
N LYS A 267 2.01 3.17 -6.86
CA LYS A 267 2.68 4.14 -7.76
C LYS A 267 3.13 3.46 -9.06
N LEU A 268 2.17 2.97 -9.83
CA LEU A 268 2.41 2.21 -11.07
C LEU A 268 3.26 2.97 -12.09
N GLN A 269 3.07 4.28 -12.24
CA GLN A 269 3.85 5.05 -13.23
C GLN A 269 5.33 5.15 -12.86
N ILE A 270 5.64 5.29 -11.56
CA ILE A 270 7.03 5.29 -11.08
C ILE A 270 7.63 3.90 -11.25
N ALA A 271 6.87 2.85 -10.94
CA ALA A 271 7.29 1.46 -11.15
C ALA A 271 7.66 1.20 -12.63
N ARG A 272 6.81 1.63 -13.57
CA ARG A 272 7.07 1.51 -15.02
C ARG A 272 8.34 2.25 -15.45
N ASN A 273 8.49 3.51 -15.06
CA ASN A 273 9.69 4.29 -15.38
C ASN A 273 10.97 3.64 -14.80
N LEU A 274 10.86 3.03 -13.62
CA LEU A 274 11.98 2.38 -12.96
C LEU A 274 12.37 1.06 -13.65
N ILE A 275 11.40 0.25 -14.07
CA ILE A 275 11.71 -0.96 -14.86
C ILE A 275 12.28 -0.58 -16.22
N MET A 276 11.75 0.44 -16.90
CA MET A 276 12.29 0.85 -18.21
C MET A 276 13.77 1.24 -18.11
N ARG A 277 14.15 2.00 -17.07
CA ARG A 277 15.58 2.26 -16.78
C ARG A 277 16.35 0.98 -16.47
N GLY A 278 15.76 0.09 -15.70
CA GLY A 278 16.35 -1.22 -15.42
C GLY A 278 16.59 -2.04 -16.68
N CYS A 279 15.69 -2.01 -17.67
CA CYS A 279 15.84 -2.68 -18.96
C CYS A 279 16.99 -2.11 -19.79
N GLU A 280 17.22 -0.80 -19.74
CA GLU A 280 18.35 -0.14 -20.39
C GLU A 280 19.69 -0.53 -19.75
N GLU A 281 19.74 -0.60 -18.42
CA GLU A 281 20.93 -0.97 -17.65
C GLU A 281 21.23 -2.48 -17.70
N CYS A 282 20.19 -3.31 -17.79
CA CYS A 282 20.25 -4.78 -17.81
C CYS A 282 19.59 -5.37 -19.07
N PRO A 283 20.16 -5.19 -20.28
CA PRO A 283 19.55 -5.70 -21.50
C PRO A 283 19.60 -7.23 -21.62
N THR A 284 20.55 -7.88 -20.92
CA THR A 284 20.81 -9.32 -21.02
C THR A 284 19.90 -10.21 -20.17
N SER A 285 19.14 -9.64 -19.23
CA SER A 285 18.32 -10.43 -18.32
C SER A 285 16.90 -10.61 -18.84
N GLU A 286 16.39 -11.84 -18.88
CA GLU A 286 15.03 -12.11 -19.34
C GLU A 286 13.95 -11.63 -18.36
N ASP A 287 14.20 -11.82 -17.06
CA ASP A 287 13.20 -11.56 -16.02
C ASP A 287 12.78 -10.09 -15.92
N ILE A 288 13.70 -9.16 -16.19
CA ILE A 288 13.39 -7.73 -16.16
C ILE A 288 12.44 -7.33 -17.28
N TRP A 289 12.63 -7.88 -18.48
CA TRP A 289 11.77 -7.65 -19.63
C TRP A 289 10.38 -8.26 -19.43
N LEU A 290 10.31 -9.45 -18.81
CA LEU A 290 9.03 -10.06 -18.46
C LEU A 290 8.25 -9.24 -17.42
N GLU A 291 8.95 -8.71 -16.42
CA GLU A 291 8.33 -7.84 -15.43
C GLU A 291 7.89 -6.50 -16.04
N ALA A 292 8.68 -5.94 -16.96
CA ALA A 292 8.33 -4.74 -17.73
C ALA A 292 7.05 -4.93 -18.53
N ALA A 293 6.93 -6.07 -19.21
CA ALA A 293 5.75 -6.45 -19.97
C ALA A 293 4.52 -6.66 -19.07
N ARG A 294 4.72 -7.12 -17.82
CA ARG A 294 3.63 -7.33 -16.85
C ARG A 294 3.09 -6.00 -16.28
N LEU A 295 3.97 -5.05 -15.96
CA LEU A 295 3.57 -3.77 -15.36
C LEU A 295 2.97 -2.76 -16.36
N SER A 296 3.26 -2.96 -17.65
CA SER A 296 2.85 -2.04 -18.71
C SER A 296 1.49 -2.42 -19.30
N PRO A 297 0.69 -1.45 -19.77
CA PRO A 297 -0.51 -1.74 -20.55
C PRO A 297 -0.17 -2.57 -21.80
N PRO A 298 -1.10 -3.38 -22.34
CA PRO A 298 -0.84 -4.34 -23.40
C PRO A 298 -0.25 -3.71 -24.67
N GLU A 299 -0.65 -2.49 -25.03
CA GLU A 299 -0.13 -1.77 -26.20
C GLU A 299 1.36 -1.43 -26.05
N GLN A 300 1.76 -0.90 -24.88
CA GLN A 300 3.15 -0.59 -24.58
C GLN A 300 3.97 -1.86 -24.38
N ALA A 301 3.37 -2.89 -23.77
CA ALA A 301 4.01 -4.18 -23.54
C ALA A 301 4.48 -4.83 -24.85
N LYS A 302 3.75 -4.69 -25.97
CA LYS A 302 4.20 -5.16 -27.29
C LYS A 302 5.50 -4.49 -27.75
N SER A 303 5.61 -3.17 -27.56
CA SER A 303 6.83 -2.42 -27.90
C SER A 303 8.03 -2.84 -27.03
N ILE A 304 7.78 -3.07 -25.74
CA ILE A 304 8.79 -3.51 -24.78
C ILE A 304 9.27 -4.92 -25.11
N VAL A 305 8.34 -5.83 -25.42
CA VAL A 305 8.69 -7.20 -25.82
C VAL A 305 9.43 -7.22 -27.16
N ALA A 306 9.08 -6.34 -28.11
CA ALA A 306 9.84 -6.20 -29.34
C ALA A 306 11.27 -5.70 -29.10
N GLN A 307 11.49 -4.80 -28.14
CA GLN A 307 12.84 -4.41 -27.71
C GLN A 307 13.56 -5.57 -27.02
N ALA A 308 12.85 -6.31 -26.15
CA ALA A 308 13.39 -7.48 -25.46
C ALA A 308 13.88 -8.55 -26.44
N ILE A 309 13.12 -8.85 -27.50
CA ILE A 309 13.49 -9.81 -28.55
C ILE A 309 14.76 -9.36 -29.31
N ARG A 310 14.95 -8.06 -29.52
CA ARG A 310 16.17 -7.55 -30.17
C ARG A 310 17.43 -7.80 -29.33
N HIS A 311 17.31 -7.68 -28.00
CA HIS A 311 18.42 -7.94 -27.08
C HIS A 311 18.60 -9.44 -26.79
N LEU A 312 17.50 -10.18 -26.69
CA LEU A 312 17.44 -11.58 -26.27
C LEU A 312 16.58 -12.42 -27.24
N PRO A 313 17.07 -12.66 -28.47
CA PRO A 313 16.33 -13.45 -29.45
C PRO A 313 16.19 -14.92 -29.04
N GLN A 314 17.10 -15.42 -28.18
CA GLN A 314 17.16 -16.82 -27.75
C GLN A 314 16.22 -17.16 -26.58
N SER A 315 15.56 -16.17 -25.97
CA SER A 315 14.72 -16.41 -24.80
C SER A 315 13.33 -16.92 -25.16
N VAL A 316 13.07 -18.18 -24.80
CA VAL A 316 11.76 -18.83 -24.93
C VAL A 316 10.66 -18.12 -24.13
N ARG A 317 10.99 -17.58 -22.96
CA ARG A 317 9.97 -16.97 -22.07
C ARG A 317 9.43 -15.67 -22.63
N ILE A 318 10.30 -14.87 -23.25
CA ILE A 318 9.92 -13.61 -23.89
C ILE A 318 9.01 -13.88 -25.10
N TRP A 319 9.33 -14.88 -25.92
CA TRP A 319 8.48 -15.28 -27.05
C TRP A 319 7.10 -15.76 -26.65
N VAL A 320 6.99 -16.58 -25.60
CA VAL A 320 5.70 -16.99 -25.05
C VAL A 320 4.92 -15.78 -24.54
N LYS A 321 5.60 -14.85 -23.83
CA LYS A 321 4.93 -13.63 -23.37
C LYS A 321 4.46 -12.75 -24.52
N ALA A 322 5.23 -12.67 -25.60
CA ALA A 322 4.83 -11.97 -26.83
C ALA A 322 3.53 -12.55 -27.40
N ALA A 323 3.42 -13.88 -27.47
CA ALA A 323 2.23 -14.54 -27.98
C ALA A 323 1.01 -14.38 -27.05
N GLU A 324 1.20 -14.35 -25.72
CA GLU A 324 0.12 -14.06 -24.77
C GLU A 324 -0.46 -12.64 -24.92
N LEU A 325 0.37 -11.67 -25.30
CA LEU A 325 -0.04 -10.27 -25.49
C LEU A 325 -0.84 -10.05 -26.78
N GLU A 326 -0.78 -10.99 -27.73
CA GLU A 326 -1.58 -10.95 -28.94
C GLU A 326 -2.98 -11.55 -28.70
N THR A 327 -4.02 -10.89 -29.19
CA THR A 327 -5.40 -11.38 -29.10
C THR A 327 -5.76 -12.28 -30.27
N GLU A 328 -5.20 -12.01 -31.45
CA GLU A 328 -5.50 -12.74 -32.69
C GLU A 328 -4.68 -14.03 -32.82
N VAL A 329 -5.35 -15.15 -33.13
CA VAL A 329 -4.68 -16.46 -33.33
C VAL A 329 -3.67 -16.43 -34.49
N LYS A 330 -3.98 -15.71 -35.58
CA LYS A 330 -3.04 -15.58 -36.72
C LYS A 330 -1.76 -14.84 -36.30
N ALA A 331 -1.89 -13.76 -35.55
CA ALA A 331 -0.75 -13.04 -35.00
C ALA A 331 0.09 -13.95 -34.09
N LYS A 332 -0.55 -14.72 -33.19
CA LYS A 332 0.14 -15.71 -32.35
C LYS A 332 0.94 -16.73 -33.17
N ARG A 333 0.35 -17.30 -34.23
CA ARG A 333 1.06 -18.22 -35.13
C ARG A 333 2.29 -17.56 -35.74
N THR A 334 2.18 -16.32 -36.21
CA THR A 334 3.34 -15.62 -36.80
C THR A 334 4.43 -15.33 -35.77
N VAL A 335 4.06 -15.02 -34.52
CA VAL A 335 5.02 -14.82 -33.43
C VAL A 335 5.74 -16.12 -33.09
N TYR A 336 5.02 -17.24 -32.99
CA TYR A 336 5.64 -18.54 -32.75
C TYR A 336 6.51 -19.01 -33.92
N LYS A 337 6.12 -18.78 -35.18
CA LYS A 337 6.98 -19.10 -36.33
C LYS A 337 8.29 -18.33 -36.29
N LYS A 338 8.24 -17.02 -36.01
CA LYS A 338 9.46 -16.20 -35.77
C LYS A 338 10.26 -16.69 -34.56
N ALA A 339 9.58 -17.11 -33.48
CA ALA A 339 10.25 -17.65 -32.30
C ALA A 339 11.03 -18.92 -32.63
N LEU A 340 10.46 -19.81 -33.45
CA LEU A 340 11.08 -21.07 -33.87
C LEU A 340 12.24 -20.85 -34.85
N GLU A 341 12.19 -19.81 -35.69
CA GLU A 341 13.34 -19.40 -36.53
C GLU A 341 14.55 -19.00 -35.67
N HIS A 342 14.32 -18.36 -34.52
CA HIS A 342 15.39 -17.98 -33.60
C HIS A 342 15.80 -19.11 -32.65
N VAL A 343 14.84 -19.91 -32.16
CA VAL A 343 15.03 -20.93 -31.11
C VAL A 343 14.35 -22.24 -31.51
N PRO A 344 14.98 -23.06 -32.36
CA PRO A 344 14.41 -24.32 -32.82
C PRO A 344 14.51 -25.46 -31.79
N ASN A 345 15.36 -25.34 -30.77
CA ASN A 345 15.63 -26.39 -29.78
C ASN A 345 14.66 -26.41 -28.59
N SER A 346 13.68 -25.50 -28.54
CA SER A 346 12.77 -25.40 -27.40
C SER A 346 11.50 -26.20 -27.59
N VAL A 347 11.38 -27.30 -26.83
CA VAL A 347 10.16 -28.12 -26.77
C VAL A 347 8.93 -27.30 -26.39
N ARG A 348 9.08 -26.31 -25.49
CA ARG A 348 7.96 -25.50 -25.01
C ARG A 348 7.36 -24.64 -26.12
N LEU A 349 8.18 -24.06 -26.99
CA LEU A 349 7.71 -23.28 -28.14
C LEU A 349 6.99 -24.17 -29.15
N TRP A 350 7.54 -25.35 -29.44
CA TRP A 350 6.91 -26.31 -30.35
C TRP A 350 5.53 -26.75 -29.86
N LYS A 351 5.37 -27.09 -28.58
CA LYS A 351 4.05 -27.46 -28.03
C LYS A 351 3.02 -26.35 -28.20
N LEU A 352 3.37 -25.13 -27.79
CA LEU A 352 2.46 -23.98 -27.87
C LEU A 352 2.16 -23.57 -29.32
N ALA A 353 3.11 -23.78 -30.24
CA ALA A 353 2.87 -23.56 -31.66
C ALA A 353 1.90 -24.60 -32.23
N VAL A 354 2.10 -25.88 -31.89
CA VAL A 354 1.27 -27.01 -32.36
C VAL A 354 -0.17 -26.92 -31.84
N GLU A 355 -0.37 -26.46 -30.60
CA GLU A 355 -1.71 -26.24 -30.02
C GLU A 355 -2.56 -25.20 -30.79
N LEU A 356 -1.92 -24.33 -31.59
CA LEU A 356 -2.59 -23.26 -32.33
C LEU A 356 -2.82 -23.56 -33.81
N GLU A 357 -2.28 -24.68 -34.30
CA GLU A 357 -2.39 -25.11 -35.70
C GLU A 357 -3.44 -26.21 -35.90
N ASP A 358 -3.90 -26.31 -37.15
CA ASP A 358 -4.86 -27.32 -37.58
C ASP A 358 -4.17 -28.70 -37.71
N GLU A 359 -4.92 -29.80 -37.70
CA GLU A 359 -4.36 -31.17 -37.60
C GLU A 359 -3.31 -31.51 -38.68
N GLU A 360 -3.50 -31.03 -39.91
CA GLU A 360 -2.57 -31.27 -41.03
C GLU A 360 -1.27 -30.46 -40.88
N ASP A 361 -1.39 -29.18 -40.54
CA ASP A 361 -0.25 -28.28 -40.34
C ASP A 361 0.53 -28.68 -39.08
N ALA A 362 -0.18 -29.07 -38.02
CA ALA A 362 0.39 -29.61 -36.78
C ALA A 362 1.24 -30.85 -37.04
N ARG A 363 0.83 -31.75 -37.95
CA ARG A 363 1.63 -32.92 -38.36
C ARG A 363 2.95 -32.49 -39.00
N VAL A 364 2.91 -31.53 -39.91
CA VAL A 364 4.12 -31.02 -40.58
C VAL A 364 5.04 -30.32 -39.57
N MET A 365 4.50 -29.45 -38.71
CA MET A 365 5.29 -28.81 -37.65
C MET A 365 5.88 -29.82 -36.68
N LEU A 366 5.15 -30.86 -36.28
CA LEU A 366 5.68 -31.88 -35.38
C LEU A 366 6.83 -32.65 -36.03
N SER A 367 6.77 -32.94 -37.33
CA SER A 367 7.88 -33.59 -38.05
C SER A 367 9.17 -32.77 -38.00
N LEU A 368 9.07 -31.45 -38.18
CA LEU A 368 10.19 -30.52 -37.98
C LEU A 368 10.62 -30.44 -36.51
N ALA A 369 9.66 -30.44 -35.58
CA ALA A 369 9.92 -30.35 -34.16
C ALA A 369 10.75 -31.53 -33.64
N VAL A 370 10.45 -32.76 -34.08
CA VAL A 370 11.18 -33.96 -33.66
C VAL A 370 12.59 -34.04 -34.26
N GLU A 371 12.82 -33.45 -35.43
CA GLU A 371 14.17 -33.31 -36.01
C GLU A 371 15.01 -32.30 -35.23
N CYS A 372 14.40 -31.18 -34.81
CA CYS A 372 15.08 -30.14 -34.04
C CYS A 372 15.25 -30.51 -32.56
N CYS A 373 14.31 -31.28 -31.99
CA CYS A 373 14.27 -31.68 -30.58
C CYS A 373 14.13 -33.21 -30.43
N PRO A 374 15.18 -33.99 -30.76
CA PRO A 374 15.09 -35.45 -30.76
C PRO A 374 14.96 -36.06 -29.35
N THR A 375 15.30 -35.31 -28.30
CA THR A 375 15.31 -35.78 -26.90
C THR A 375 13.94 -35.71 -26.21
N SER A 376 12.93 -35.12 -26.84
CA SER A 376 11.62 -34.90 -26.23
C SER A 376 10.63 -35.99 -26.59
N SER A 377 10.34 -36.91 -25.66
CA SER A 377 9.35 -37.98 -25.89
C SER A 377 7.95 -37.45 -26.16
N GLU A 378 7.54 -36.36 -25.53
CA GLU A 378 6.19 -35.81 -25.71
C GLU A 378 5.88 -35.38 -27.15
N LEU A 379 6.87 -34.82 -27.87
CA LEU A 379 6.71 -34.43 -29.27
C LEU A 379 6.58 -35.65 -30.19
N TRP A 380 7.39 -36.68 -29.94
CA TRP A 380 7.30 -37.97 -30.66
C TRP A 380 5.94 -38.64 -30.44
N LEU A 381 5.44 -38.61 -29.20
CA LEU A 381 4.14 -39.17 -28.84
C LEU A 381 2.97 -38.41 -29.49
N ALA A 382 3.05 -37.08 -29.53
CA ALA A 382 2.04 -36.25 -30.22
C ALA A 382 2.03 -36.53 -31.72
N LEU A 383 3.22 -36.64 -32.33
CA LEU A 383 3.37 -36.94 -33.75
C LEU A 383 2.78 -38.32 -34.09
N ALA A 384 3.10 -39.35 -33.31
CA ALA A 384 2.59 -40.70 -33.52
C ALA A 384 1.05 -40.80 -33.42
N ARG A 385 0.40 -39.90 -32.67
CA ARG A 385 -1.07 -39.85 -32.55
C ARG A 385 -1.75 -39.20 -33.76
N LEU A 386 -1.07 -38.28 -34.45
CA LEU A 386 -1.62 -37.53 -35.59
C LEU A 386 -1.28 -38.16 -36.96
N GLU A 387 -0.34 -39.09 -36.99
CA GLU A 387 0.05 -39.80 -38.22
C GLU A 387 -0.74 -41.08 -38.47
N THR A 388 -0.66 -41.56 -39.72
CA THR A 388 -1.17 -42.87 -40.11
C THR A 388 -0.31 -43.99 -39.51
N TYR A 389 -0.91 -45.16 -39.31
CA TYR A 389 -0.27 -46.34 -38.72
C TYR A 389 1.15 -46.65 -39.21
N GLU A 390 1.34 -46.72 -40.53
CA GLU A 390 2.61 -47.09 -41.14
C GLU A 390 3.72 -46.08 -40.82
N ARG A 391 3.39 -44.78 -40.88
CA ARG A 391 4.33 -43.70 -40.59
C ARG A 391 4.59 -43.57 -39.09
N ALA A 392 3.54 -43.68 -38.27
CA ALA A 392 3.66 -43.67 -36.83
C ALA A 392 4.56 -44.80 -36.31
N ARG A 393 4.55 -45.99 -36.92
CA ARG A 393 5.50 -47.05 -36.60
C ARG A 393 6.96 -46.66 -36.90
N ILE A 394 7.21 -46.02 -38.05
CA ILE A 394 8.54 -45.52 -38.41
C ILE A 394 8.99 -44.44 -37.43
N VAL A 395 8.09 -43.52 -37.07
CA VAL A 395 8.34 -42.44 -36.11
C VAL A 395 8.66 -43.00 -34.73
N LEU A 396 7.90 -43.96 -34.23
CA LEU A 396 8.15 -44.56 -32.92
C LEU A 396 9.47 -45.35 -32.90
N ASN A 397 9.82 -46.02 -33.99
CA ASN A 397 11.14 -46.65 -34.13
C ASN A 397 12.27 -45.61 -34.09
N LYS A 398 12.14 -44.49 -34.81
CA LYS A 398 13.09 -43.37 -34.74
C LYS A 398 13.15 -42.76 -33.34
N ALA A 399 12.02 -42.68 -32.64
CA ALA A 399 11.95 -42.19 -31.28
C ALA A 399 12.70 -43.12 -30.31
N HIS A 400 12.63 -44.45 -30.50
CA HIS A 400 13.40 -45.42 -29.73
C HIS A 400 14.91 -45.32 -29.96
N GLU A 401 15.35 -45.04 -31.19
CA GLU A 401 16.76 -44.83 -31.49
C GLU A 401 17.31 -43.57 -30.80
N ASN A 402 16.53 -42.49 -30.78
CA ASN A 402 16.93 -41.22 -30.17
C ASN A 402 16.78 -41.22 -28.64
N ILE A 403 15.76 -41.91 -28.11
CA ILE A 403 15.41 -41.94 -26.69
C ILE A 403 15.20 -43.40 -26.23
N PRO A 404 16.30 -44.12 -25.94
CA PRO A 404 16.24 -45.52 -25.54
C PRO A 404 15.86 -45.69 -24.05
N THR A 405 15.81 -44.60 -23.27
CA THR A 405 15.52 -44.59 -21.83
C THR A 405 14.04 -44.42 -21.49
N ASP A 406 13.21 -43.96 -22.42
CA ASP A 406 11.84 -43.57 -22.12
C ASP A 406 10.85 -44.73 -22.31
N ARG A 407 10.16 -45.09 -21.21
CA ARG A 407 9.13 -46.14 -21.20
C ARG A 407 7.86 -45.75 -21.97
N GLN A 408 7.51 -44.47 -22.02
CA GLN A 408 6.24 -44.00 -22.59
C GLN A 408 6.14 -44.24 -24.10
N ILE A 409 7.27 -44.27 -24.80
CA ILE A 409 7.33 -44.55 -26.24
C ILE A 409 6.90 -46.00 -26.51
N TRP A 410 7.33 -46.95 -25.66
CA TRP A 410 6.95 -48.36 -25.76
C TRP A 410 5.44 -48.56 -25.52
N PHE A 411 4.87 -47.86 -24.53
CA PHE A 411 3.43 -47.92 -24.29
C PHE A 411 2.62 -47.30 -25.43
N ALA A 412 3.11 -46.23 -26.04
CA ALA A 412 2.45 -45.63 -27.20
C ALA A 412 2.49 -46.55 -28.43
N ALA A 413 3.62 -47.23 -28.68
CA ALA A 413 3.70 -48.27 -29.71
C ALA A 413 2.72 -49.40 -29.45
N ALA A 414 2.62 -49.86 -28.20
CA ALA A 414 1.69 -50.89 -27.80
C ALA A 414 0.22 -50.45 -27.99
N ARG A 415 -0.13 -49.20 -27.63
CA ARG A 415 -1.48 -48.62 -27.85
C ARG A 415 -1.83 -48.51 -29.32
N LEU A 416 -0.86 -48.14 -30.16
CA LEU A 416 -1.05 -48.03 -31.59
C LEU A 416 -1.34 -49.40 -32.23
N GLU A 417 -0.64 -50.47 -31.82
CA GLU A 417 -0.91 -51.84 -32.28
C GLU A 417 -2.26 -52.38 -31.77
N GLU A 418 -2.67 -52.00 -30.56
CA GLU A 418 -4.00 -52.35 -30.04
C GLU A 418 -5.11 -51.68 -30.85
N ALA A 419 -4.97 -50.39 -31.19
CA ALA A 419 -5.92 -49.67 -32.02
C ALA A 419 -6.11 -50.31 -33.42
N HIS A 420 -5.04 -50.92 -33.95
CA HIS A 420 -5.05 -51.64 -35.22
C HIS A 420 -5.34 -53.15 -35.11
N GLN A 421 -5.78 -53.63 -33.94
CA GLN A 421 -6.21 -55.02 -33.68
C GLN A 421 -5.10 -56.08 -33.84
N ASN A 422 -3.85 -55.76 -33.50
CA ASN A 422 -2.73 -56.72 -33.46
C ASN A 422 -2.32 -57.11 -32.02
N PRO A 423 -3.14 -57.89 -31.28
CA PRO A 423 -2.94 -58.12 -29.85
C PRO A 423 -1.69 -58.94 -29.51
N ALA A 424 -1.25 -59.83 -30.41
CA ALA A 424 -0.07 -60.65 -30.19
C ALA A 424 1.23 -59.82 -30.23
N MET A 425 1.22 -58.70 -30.95
CA MET A 425 2.38 -57.81 -31.05
C MET A 425 2.51 -56.94 -29.80
N VAL A 426 1.39 -56.52 -29.20
CA VAL A 426 1.34 -55.73 -27.96
C VAL A 426 2.16 -56.36 -26.84
N SER A 427 1.95 -57.65 -26.57
CA SER A 427 2.68 -58.36 -25.50
C SER A 427 4.18 -58.43 -25.80
N LYS A 428 4.55 -58.69 -27.07
CA LYS A 428 5.95 -58.74 -27.51
C LYS A 428 6.64 -57.38 -27.37
N ILE A 429 5.99 -56.30 -27.78
CA ILE A 429 6.53 -54.93 -27.70
C ILE A 429 6.85 -54.55 -26.24
N ILE A 430 5.94 -54.87 -25.32
CA ILE A 430 6.13 -54.56 -23.89
C ILE A 430 7.26 -55.41 -23.30
N GLU A 431 7.34 -56.70 -23.62
CA GLU A 431 8.45 -57.55 -23.20
C GLU A 431 9.80 -57.05 -23.75
N THR A 432 9.85 -56.68 -25.03
CA THR A 432 11.05 -56.08 -25.63
C THR A 432 11.40 -54.74 -24.99
N GLY A 433 10.40 -53.92 -24.64
CA GLY A 433 10.60 -52.63 -23.98
C GLY A 433 11.18 -52.80 -22.58
N VAL A 434 10.68 -53.74 -21.78
CA VAL A 434 11.26 -54.06 -20.46
C VAL A 434 12.70 -54.55 -20.59
N CYS A 435 13.00 -55.39 -21.58
CA CYS A 435 14.36 -55.86 -21.84
C CYS A 435 15.29 -54.71 -22.28
N ALA A 436 14.83 -53.81 -23.15
CA ALA A 436 15.59 -52.66 -23.62
C ALA A 436 15.87 -51.67 -22.48
N LEU A 437 14.88 -51.37 -21.64
CA LEU A 437 15.05 -50.47 -20.49
C LEU A 437 16.02 -51.03 -19.44
N LYS A 438 15.98 -52.35 -19.21
CA LYS A 438 16.97 -53.04 -18.36
C LYS A 438 18.38 -52.97 -18.97
N ALA A 439 18.50 -53.15 -20.28
CA ALA A 439 19.79 -53.03 -20.97
C ALA A 439 20.37 -51.61 -20.87
N ASN A 440 19.51 -50.58 -20.87
CA ASN A 440 19.89 -49.18 -20.69
C ASN A 440 20.02 -48.76 -19.22
N MET A 441 19.98 -49.70 -18.27
CA MET A 441 20.13 -49.48 -16.82
C MET A 441 19.10 -48.51 -16.21
N VAL A 442 17.87 -48.48 -16.74
CA VAL A 442 16.76 -47.73 -16.13
C VAL A 442 16.06 -48.61 -15.10
N GLU A 443 15.94 -48.12 -13.86
CA GLU A 443 15.20 -48.81 -12.80
C GLU A 443 13.70 -48.90 -13.15
N VAL A 444 13.17 -50.12 -13.14
CA VAL A 444 11.75 -50.38 -13.44
C VAL A 444 10.95 -50.16 -12.15
N ASN A 445 10.49 -48.93 -11.95
CA ASN A 445 9.61 -48.56 -10.85
C ASN A 445 8.22 -49.20 -11.02
N ARG A 446 7.89 -50.20 -10.21
CA ARG A 446 6.58 -50.90 -10.25
C ARG A 446 5.40 -49.93 -10.20
N ASP A 447 5.42 -48.99 -9.26
CA ASP A 447 4.29 -48.07 -9.03
C ASP A 447 4.05 -47.12 -10.21
N GLU A 448 5.12 -46.63 -10.85
CA GLU A 448 5.00 -45.75 -12.02
C GLU A 448 4.40 -46.50 -13.21
N TRP A 449 4.79 -47.75 -13.43
CA TRP A 449 4.24 -48.51 -14.54
C TRP A 449 2.80 -48.97 -14.29
N ILE A 450 2.42 -49.23 -13.04
CA ILE A 450 1.02 -49.50 -12.68
C ILE A 450 0.17 -48.25 -12.95
N LYS A 451 0.64 -47.05 -12.54
CA LYS A 451 -0.05 -45.78 -12.86
C LYS A 451 -0.22 -45.58 -14.37
N GLU A 452 0.83 -45.84 -15.16
CA GLU A 452 0.76 -45.76 -16.62
C GLU A 452 -0.21 -46.81 -17.22
N ALA A 453 -0.33 -47.99 -16.62
CA ALA A 453 -1.34 -48.99 -17.01
C ALA A 453 -2.77 -48.50 -16.69
N GLU A 454 -2.98 -47.88 -15.53
CA GLU A 454 -4.26 -47.25 -15.17
C GLU A 454 -4.63 -46.13 -16.16
N GLU A 455 -3.66 -45.33 -16.60
CA GLU A 455 -3.86 -44.31 -17.64
C GLU A 455 -4.19 -44.91 -19.01
N CYS A 456 -3.57 -46.04 -19.37
CA CYS A 456 -3.91 -46.77 -20.59
C CYS A 456 -5.34 -47.33 -20.54
N GLU A 457 -5.80 -47.83 -19.39
CA GLU A 457 -7.17 -48.29 -19.22
C GLU A 457 -8.17 -47.12 -19.32
N LYS A 458 -7.86 -45.96 -18.72
CA LYS A 458 -8.66 -44.73 -18.90
C LYS A 458 -8.74 -44.30 -20.37
N ALA A 459 -7.67 -44.52 -21.14
CA ALA A 459 -7.62 -44.29 -22.58
C ALA A 459 -8.34 -45.38 -23.42
N LYS A 460 -9.00 -46.36 -22.78
CA LYS A 460 -9.69 -47.52 -23.39
C LYS A 460 -8.76 -48.50 -24.13
N SER A 461 -7.46 -48.48 -23.84
CA SER A 461 -6.48 -49.44 -24.33
C SER A 461 -6.27 -50.52 -23.26
N VAL A 462 -7.14 -51.53 -23.28
CA VAL A 462 -7.24 -52.53 -22.21
C VAL A 462 -6.15 -53.60 -22.34
N LEU A 463 -5.90 -54.10 -23.56
CA LEU A 463 -4.96 -55.19 -23.79
C LEU A 463 -3.52 -54.76 -23.49
N THR A 464 -3.19 -53.51 -23.80
CA THR A 464 -1.91 -52.89 -23.41
C THR A 464 -1.76 -52.81 -21.90
N ALA A 465 -2.76 -52.29 -21.19
CA ALA A 465 -2.73 -52.22 -19.73
C ALA A 465 -2.54 -53.61 -19.08
N GLN A 466 -3.26 -54.62 -19.57
CA GLN A 466 -3.09 -56.01 -19.11
C GLN A 466 -1.68 -56.56 -19.39
N ALA A 467 -1.11 -56.27 -20.56
CA ALA A 467 0.23 -56.72 -20.93
C ALA A 467 1.34 -56.01 -20.12
N ILE A 468 1.20 -54.71 -19.86
CA ILE A 468 2.09 -53.92 -18.99
C ILE A 468 2.12 -54.56 -17.61
N ILE A 469 0.95 -54.79 -17.03
CA ILE A 469 0.80 -55.38 -15.70
C ILE A 469 1.43 -56.78 -15.62
N LYS A 470 1.16 -57.64 -16.61
CA LYS A 470 1.74 -58.99 -16.67
C LYS A 470 3.28 -58.98 -16.66
N ALA A 471 3.90 -58.01 -17.34
CA ALA A 471 5.35 -57.92 -17.44
C ALA A 471 6.05 -57.46 -16.14
N ILE A 472 5.32 -56.81 -15.21
CA ILE A 472 5.93 -56.03 -14.12
C ILE A 472 5.59 -56.56 -12.75
N ILE A 473 4.41 -57.17 -12.57
CA ILE A 473 3.95 -57.74 -11.30
C ILE A 473 5.03 -58.65 -10.66
N GLY A 474 5.81 -59.36 -11.49
CA GLY A 474 6.87 -60.26 -11.02
C GLY A 474 8.23 -59.61 -10.77
N HIS A 475 8.41 -58.34 -11.10
CA HIS A 475 9.70 -57.65 -10.98
C HIS A 475 9.89 -57.04 -9.58
N GLY A 476 11.05 -57.30 -8.96
CA GLY A 476 11.44 -56.67 -7.69
C GLY A 476 10.77 -57.22 -6.42
N ILE A 477 10.06 -58.35 -6.48
CA ILE A 477 9.36 -58.92 -5.30
C ILE A 477 9.88 -60.30 -4.93
N GLU A 478 10.23 -60.44 -3.66
CA GLU A 478 10.57 -61.71 -3.02
C GLU A 478 9.37 -62.67 -2.97
N GLU A 479 9.61 -63.97 -3.16
CA GLU A 479 8.55 -64.98 -3.28
C GLU A 479 7.58 -65.06 -2.10
N GLN A 480 8.01 -64.63 -0.91
CA GLN A 480 7.20 -64.65 0.30
C GLN A 480 6.14 -63.53 0.32
N ASP A 481 6.50 -62.34 -0.18
CA ASP A 481 5.65 -61.14 -0.13
C ASP A 481 4.78 -60.94 -1.38
N LYS A 482 5.03 -61.69 -2.47
CA LYS A 482 4.24 -61.67 -3.72
C LYS A 482 2.73 -61.70 -3.48
N LYS A 483 2.27 -62.52 -2.54
CA LYS A 483 0.83 -62.64 -2.25
C LYS A 483 0.25 -61.34 -1.69
N HIS A 484 0.92 -60.74 -0.71
CA HIS A 484 0.40 -59.56 -0.02
C HIS A 484 0.44 -58.34 -0.95
N THR A 485 1.55 -58.15 -1.65
CA THR A 485 1.77 -57.01 -2.56
C THR A 485 0.82 -57.06 -3.75
N TRP A 486 0.64 -58.21 -4.42
CA TRP A 486 -0.27 -58.28 -5.57
C TRP A 486 -1.72 -58.07 -5.19
N LEU A 487 -2.13 -58.48 -3.98
CA LEU A 487 -3.48 -58.22 -3.50
C LEU A 487 -3.69 -56.75 -3.12
N ALA A 488 -2.70 -56.12 -2.48
CA ALA A 488 -2.75 -54.70 -2.15
C ALA A 488 -2.82 -53.83 -3.42
N ASP A 489 -2.03 -54.16 -4.44
CA ASP A 489 -2.05 -53.44 -5.71
C ASP A 489 -3.34 -53.66 -6.49
N ALA A 490 -3.89 -54.88 -6.49
CA ALA A 490 -5.19 -55.12 -7.12
C ALA A 490 -6.32 -54.31 -6.45
N GLU A 491 -6.28 -54.18 -5.12
CA GLU A 491 -7.20 -53.34 -4.36
C GLU A 491 -6.97 -51.84 -4.66
N ALA A 492 -5.72 -51.41 -4.81
CA ALA A 492 -5.39 -50.04 -5.20
C ALA A 492 -5.90 -49.70 -6.61
N CYS A 493 -5.65 -50.55 -7.60
CA CYS A 493 -6.15 -50.37 -8.97
C CYS A 493 -7.70 -50.35 -9.00
N SER A 494 -8.34 -51.21 -8.21
CA SER A 494 -9.80 -51.24 -8.06
C SER A 494 -10.35 -49.94 -7.47
N ASN A 495 -9.68 -49.36 -6.47
CA ASN A 495 -10.06 -48.09 -5.86
C ASN A 495 -9.86 -46.91 -6.83
N ASN A 496 -8.83 -46.97 -7.67
CA ASN A 496 -8.56 -45.96 -8.70
C ASN A 496 -9.49 -46.05 -9.93
N GLY A 497 -10.36 -47.08 -9.98
CA GLY A 497 -11.33 -47.30 -11.06
C GLY A 497 -10.77 -48.04 -12.28
N ALA A 498 -9.57 -48.63 -12.17
CA ALA A 498 -8.93 -49.44 -13.21
C ALA A 498 -9.27 -50.92 -13.01
N VAL A 499 -10.42 -51.33 -13.54
CA VAL A 499 -11.04 -52.64 -13.35
C VAL A 499 -10.28 -53.72 -14.13
N GLU A 500 -9.93 -53.45 -15.39
CA GLU A 500 -9.23 -54.42 -16.24
C GLU A 500 -7.79 -54.65 -15.80
N CYS A 501 -7.14 -53.61 -15.28
CA CYS A 501 -5.86 -53.71 -14.62
C CYS A 501 -5.92 -54.66 -13.42
N ALA A 502 -6.91 -54.49 -12.55
CA ALA A 502 -7.13 -55.38 -11.40
C ALA A 502 -7.44 -56.82 -11.83
N ARG A 503 -8.22 -57.03 -12.91
CA ARG A 503 -8.45 -58.37 -13.50
C ARG A 503 -7.15 -59.02 -13.96
N ALA A 504 -6.27 -58.28 -14.65
CA ALA A 504 -4.97 -58.79 -15.05
C ALA A 504 -4.10 -59.17 -13.86
N ILE A 505 -4.09 -58.36 -12.78
CA ILE A 505 -3.37 -58.69 -11.56
C ILE A 505 -3.91 -59.98 -10.93
N TYR A 506 -5.23 -60.10 -10.80
CA TYR A 506 -5.85 -61.32 -10.27
C TYR A 506 -5.58 -62.54 -11.15
N ALA A 507 -5.61 -62.41 -12.48
CA ALA A 507 -5.30 -63.51 -13.39
C ALA A 507 -3.86 -64.02 -13.21
N VAL A 508 -2.88 -63.11 -13.07
CA VAL A 508 -1.48 -63.47 -12.80
C VAL A 508 -1.33 -64.10 -11.41
N ALA A 509 -2.00 -63.54 -10.40
CA ALA A 509 -1.96 -64.07 -9.03
C ALA A 509 -2.57 -65.47 -8.91
N LEU A 510 -3.65 -65.74 -9.65
CA LEU A 510 -4.31 -67.05 -9.71
C LEU A 510 -3.48 -68.09 -10.47
N ALA A 511 -2.80 -67.68 -11.55
CA ALA A 511 -1.89 -68.56 -12.28
C ALA A 511 -0.68 -68.98 -11.42
N ALA A 512 -0.14 -68.08 -10.61
CA ALA A 512 0.98 -68.37 -9.73
C ALA A 512 0.59 -69.17 -8.47
N PHE A 513 -0.62 -68.95 -7.93
CA PHE A 513 -1.08 -69.59 -6.69
C PHE A 513 -2.47 -70.24 -6.82
N PRO A 514 -2.60 -71.33 -7.59
CA PRO A 514 -3.89 -71.95 -7.85
C PRO A 514 -4.59 -72.53 -6.60
N THR A 515 -3.83 -72.89 -5.56
CA THR A 515 -4.36 -73.58 -4.37
C THR A 515 -4.87 -72.65 -3.26
N LYS A 516 -4.61 -71.34 -3.33
CA LYS A 516 -4.87 -70.42 -2.21
C LYS A 516 -6.29 -69.83 -2.27
N LYS A 517 -7.16 -70.28 -1.36
CA LYS A 517 -8.56 -69.80 -1.23
C LYS A 517 -8.69 -68.27 -1.13
N SER A 518 -7.79 -67.58 -0.43
CA SER A 518 -7.91 -66.14 -0.20
C SER A 518 -7.86 -65.30 -1.48
N ILE A 519 -7.08 -65.73 -2.48
CA ILE A 519 -6.94 -65.01 -3.76
C ILE A 519 -8.20 -65.24 -4.61
N TRP A 520 -8.66 -66.49 -4.70
CA TRP A 520 -9.92 -66.85 -5.35
C TRP A 520 -11.13 -66.11 -4.77
N LEU A 521 -11.20 -66.01 -3.44
CA LEU A 521 -12.31 -65.32 -2.76
C LEU A 521 -12.31 -63.81 -3.08
N ARG A 522 -11.14 -63.15 -3.07
CA ARG A 522 -11.02 -61.73 -3.42
C ARG A 522 -11.32 -61.48 -4.90
N ALA A 523 -10.81 -62.31 -5.80
CA ALA A 523 -11.13 -62.23 -7.23
C ALA A 523 -12.64 -62.43 -7.49
N ALA A 524 -13.29 -63.38 -6.81
CA ALA A 524 -14.73 -63.59 -6.92
C ALA A 524 -15.55 -62.41 -6.38
N TYR A 525 -15.12 -61.79 -5.26
CA TYR A 525 -15.77 -60.56 -4.76
C TYR A 525 -15.57 -59.39 -5.71
N PHE A 526 -14.39 -59.26 -6.31
CA PHE A 526 -14.10 -58.25 -7.31
C PHE A 526 -14.98 -58.40 -8.55
N GLU A 527 -15.08 -59.60 -9.14
CA GLU A 527 -15.96 -59.87 -10.28
C GLU A 527 -17.44 -59.71 -9.93
N ARG A 528 -17.84 -59.97 -8.68
CA ARG A 528 -19.21 -59.67 -8.23
C ARG A 528 -19.53 -58.18 -8.26
N ASN A 529 -18.54 -57.33 -7.98
CA ASN A 529 -18.72 -55.87 -7.90
C ASN A 529 -18.57 -55.19 -9.28
N TYR A 530 -17.65 -55.67 -10.11
CA TYR A 530 -17.26 -55.01 -11.37
C TYR A 530 -17.46 -55.86 -12.63
N GLY A 531 -17.89 -57.11 -12.49
CA GLY A 531 -18.15 -58.00 -13.62
C GLY A 531 -19.38 -57.53 -14.40
N THR A 532 -19.24 -57.41 -15.71
CA THR A 532 -20.38 -57.32 -16.62
C THR A 532 -20.98 -58.72 -16.76
N ARG A 533 -22.20 -58.90 -16.28
CA ARG A 533 -22.98 -60.15 -16.40
C ARG A 533 -23.08 -60.66 -17.82
#